data_AF-A0A6P6V7X7-F1
#
_entry.id   AF-A0A6P6V7X7-F1
#
_cell.length_a   1.000
_cell.length_b   1.000
_cell.length_c   1.000
_cell.angle_alpha   90.00
_cell.angle_beta   90.00
_cell.angle_gamma   90.00
#
_symmetry.space_group_name_H-M   'P 1'
#
loop_
_entity.id
_entity.type
_entity.pdbx_description
1 polymer ?
#
loop_
_entity_poly.entity_id
_entity_poly.type
_entity_poly.pdbx_seq_one_letter_code
_entity_poly.pdbx_strand_id
1 'polypeptide(L)'
;MENREKDYKAHVLAIPFQSPGHINPMLQLRKKFIRKGLKATLAITKFTSNVMYTKSDIVQIDIISDGYDEGGFFVADPVPISMARFKEVGSRSIIELMTKYESLGTPIDFIVYDSLLPFVLEFCKEVGLPGLAFLTQQCGVNYIMHQFYHGKLSNPVSEFPISIQGLPPIESADLPYFELEKEVTILRCFVFLLLTAAKFSSLTINWYS
;
A
#
# COMPACT_ATOMS: atom_id res chain seq x y z
N MET A 1 -27.11 11.76 -21.52
CA MET A 1 -26.04 10.75 -21.32
C MET A 1 -26.70 9.54 -20.72
N GLU A 2 -26.74 8.43 -21.47
CA GLU A 2 -27.40 7.19 -21.06
C GLU A 2 -26.76 6.61 -19.81
N ASN A 3 -27.59 6.37 -18.80
CA ASN A 3 -27.26 5.68 -17.58
C ASN A 3 -27.14 4.19 -17.92
N ARG A 4 -25.96 3.76 -18.41
CA ARG A 4 -25.67 2.32 -18.55
C ARG A 4 -25.64 1.73 -17.15
N GLU A 5 -26.57 0.83 -16.86
CA GLU A 5 -26.51 0.01 -15.64
C GLU A 5 -25.16 -0.71 -15.62
N LYS A 6 -24.30 -0.32 -14.67
CA LYS A 6 -23.04 -1.03 -14.43
C LYS A 6 -23.40 -2.36 -13.76
N ASP A 7 -22.89 -3.48 -14.27
CA ASP A 7 -22.97 -4.81 -13.61
C ASP A 7 -22.19 -4.87 -12.27
N TYR A 8 -21.56 -3.76 -11.87
CA TYR A 8 -20.73 -3.64 -10.68
C TYR A 8 -20.97 -2.29 -9.99
N LYS A 9 -20.79 -2.25 -8.67
CA LYS A 9 -21.09 -1.06 -7.85
C LYS A 9 -20.04 0.05 -7.97
N ALA A 10 -18.77 -0.32 -8.01
CA ALA A 10 -17.63 0.58 -8.18
C ALA A 10 -16.40 -0.22 -8.66
N HIS A 11 -15.45 0.47 -9.28
CA HIS A 11 -14.18 -0.09 -9.74
C HIS A 11 -13.01 0.35 -8.84
N VAL A 12 -12.39 -0.63 -8.20
CA VAL A 12 -11.22 -0.46 -7.33
C VAL A 12 -9.93 -0.59 -8.14
N LEU A 13 -9.00 0.34 -7.97
CA LEU A 13 -7.60 0.12 -8.31
C LEU A 13 -6.82 -0.25 -7.04
N ALA A 14 -6.22 -1.44 -7.00
CA ALA A 14 -5.40 -1.93 -5.90
C ALA A 14 -3.91 -1.81 -6.26
N ILE A 15 -3.14 -1.05 -5.49
CA ILE A 15 -1.71 -0.78 -5.74
C ILE A 15 -0.89 -1.32 -4.55
N PRO A 16 -0.39 -2.57 -4.62
CA PRO A 16 0.45 -3.15 -3.58
C PRO A 16 1.86 -2.55 -3.59
N PHE A 17 2.60 -2.71 -2.49
CA PHE A 17 4.05 -2.59 -2.56
C PHE A 17 4.61 -3.74 -3.41
N GLN A 18 5.67 -3.49 -4.17
CA GLN A 18 6.09 -4.36 -5.28
C GLN A 18 6.99 -5.51 -4.79
N SER A 19 6.49 -6.27 -3.82
CA SER A 19 7.13 -7.48 -3.31
C SER A 19 6.08 -8.57 -3.04
N PRO A 20 6.45 -9.87 -3.09
CA PRO A 20 5.50 -10.97 -2.93
C PRO A 20 4.72 -10.93 -1.60
N GLY A 21 5.36 -10.46 -0.51
CA GLY A 21 4.75 -10.33 0.81
C GLY A 21 3.61 -9.31 0.87
N HIS A 22 3.52 -8.39 -0.09
CA HIS A 22 2.51 -7.34 -0.16
C HIS A 22 1.49 -7.57 -1.28
N ILE A 23 1.96 -8.09 -2.42
CA ILE A 23 1.11 -8.44 -3.56
C ILE A 23 0.09 -9.51 -3.18
N ASN A 24 0.51 -10.59 -2.50
CA ASN A 24 -0.37 -11.70 -2.16
C ASN A 24 -1.53 -11.30 -1.23
N PRO A 25 -1.32 -10.58 -0.11
CA PRO A 25 -2.42 -10.05 0.69
C PRO A 25 -3.39 -9.18 -0.12
N MET A 26 -2.88 -8.29 -0.98
CA MET A 26 -3.70 -7.42 -1.83
C MET A 26 -4.52 -8.23 -2.86
N LEU A 27 -3.94 -9.29 -3.43
CA LEU A 27 -4.66 -10.25 -4.28
C LEU A 27 -5.85 -10.89 -3.54
N GLN A 28 -5.67 -11.27 -2.27
CA GLN A 28 -6.74 -11.86 -1.46
C GLN A 28 -7.81 -10.82 -1.10
N LEU A 29 -7.41 -9.59 -0.75
CA LEU A 29 -8.33 -8.48 -0.52
C LEU A 29 -9.21 -8.23 -1.75
N ARG A 30 -8.62 -8.22 -2.94
CA ARG A 30 -9.37 -8.03 -4.19
C ARG A 30 -10.41 -9.13 -4.41
N LYS A 31 -10.10 -10.40 -4.13
CA LYS A 31 -11.10 -11.49 -4.21
C LYS A 31 -12.31 -11.21 -3.32
N LYS A 32 -12.12 -10.58 -2.16
CA LYS A 32 -13.22 -10.13 -1.29
C LYS A 32 -14.03 -8.99 -1.94
N PHE A 33 -13.38 -8.02 -2.58
CA PHE A 33 -14.08 -6.96 -3.33
C PHE A 33 -14.96 -7.52 -4.45
N ILE A 34 -14.43 -8.43 -5.26
CA ILE A 34 -15.18 -9.07 -6.35
C ILE A 34 -16.42 -9.79 -5.82
N ARG A 35 -16.29 -10.57 -4.74
CA ARG A 35 -17.42 -11.24 -4.07
C ARG A 35 -18.49 -10.29 -3.53
N LYS A 36 -18.16 -9.00 -3.33
CA LYS A 36 -19.09 -7.95 -2.88
C LYS A 36 -19.72 -7.15 -4.04
N GLY A 37 -19.47 -7.56 -5.28
CA GLY A 37 -20.01 -6.92 -6.49
C GLY A 37 -19.21 -5.70 -6.95
N LEU A 38 -17.93 -5.61 -6.59
CA LEU A 38 -17.01 -4.57 -7.08
C LEU A 38 -16.18 -5.10 -8.25
N LYS A 39 -15.94 -4.25 -9.24
CA LYS A 39 -14.86 -4.48 -10.20
C LYS A 39 -13.55 -4.12 -9.51
N ALA A 40 -12.49 -4.88 -9.75
CA ALA A 40 -11.23 -4.58 -9.09
C ALA A 40 -10.03 -4.98 -9.95
N THR A 41 -9.07 -4.07 -10.07
CA THR A 41 -7.83 -4.22 -10.85
C THR A 41 -6.64 -4.13 -9.92
N LEU A 42 -5.70 -5.06 -10.04
CA LEU A 42 -4.41 -4.96 -9.35
C LEU A 42 -3.38 -4.31 -10.29
N ALA A 43 -2.77 -3.21 -9.86
CA ALA A 43 -1.66 -2.59 -10.57
C ALA A 43 -0.33 -3.14 -10.06
N ILE A 44 0.45 -3.79 -10.92
CA ILE A 44 1.83 -4.19 -10.61
C ILE A 44 2.80 -3.45 -11.52
N THR A 45 4.04 -3.29 -11.08
CA THR A 45 5.04 -2.61 -11.92
C THR A 45 5.48 -3.49 -13.08
N LYS A 46 5.99 -2.88 -14.14
CA LYS A 46 6.48 -3.59 -15.33
C LYS A 46 7.53 -4.63 -14.97
N PHE A 47 8.51 -4.27 -14.14
CA PHE A 47 9.48 -5.23 -13.62
C PHE A 47 8.79 -6.41 -12.89
N THR A 48 7.90 -6.10 -11.94
CA THR A 48 7.14 -7.12 -11.19
C THR A 48 6.38 -8.05 -12.11
N SER A 49 5.76 -7.54 -13.18
CA SER A 49 5.03 -8.34 -14.16
C SER A 49 5.92 -9.31 -14.96
N ASN A 50 7.20 -8.96 -15.15
CA ASN A 50 8.17 -9.81 -15.85
C ASN A 50 8.69 -10.93 -14.95
N VAL A 51 8.90 -10.66 -13.66
CA VAL A 51 9.45 -11.65 -12.70
C VAL A 51 8.38 -12.49 -12.03
N MET A 52 7.15 -11.98 -11.93
CA MET A 52 6.03 -12.65 -11.27
C MET A 52 5.06 -13.21 -12.31
N TYR A 53 4.93 -14.55 -12.36
CA TYR A 53 3.90 -15.23 -13.15
C TYR A 53 2.52 -15.14 -12.48
N THR A 54 2.00 -13.93 -12.29
CA THR A 54 0.61 -13.73 -11.88
C THR A 54 -0.26 -13.52 -13.11
N LYS A 55 -0.57 -14.61 -13.81
CA LYS A 55 -1.79 -14.66 -14.63
C LYS A 55 -2.86 -15.36 -13.81
N SER A 56 -3.93 -14.66 -13.50
CA SER A 56 -5.09 -15.27 -12.86
C SER A 56 -6.32 -14.81 -13.61
N ASP A 57 -7.06 -15.76 -14.18
CA ASP A 57 -8.23 -15.48 -15.03
C ASP A 57 -9.39 -14.83 -14.25
N ILE A 58 -9.35 -14.93 -12.93
CA ILE A 58 -10.36 -14.37 -12.00
C ILE A 58 -10.05 -12.90 -11.69
N VAL A 59 -8.88 -12.40 -12.11
CA VAL A 59 -8.21 -11.28 -11.47
C VAL A 59 -7.64 -10.36 -12.54
N GLN A 60 -8.29 -9.22 -12.72
CA GLN A 60 -7.75 -8.17 -13.59
C GLN A 60 -6.43 -7.65 -13.00
N ILE A 61 -5.37 -7.77 -13.78
CA ILE A 61 -4.04 -7.21 -13.49
C ILE A 61 -3.70 -6.26 -14.62
N ASP A 62 -3.22 -5.08 -14.25
CA ASP A 62 -2.68 -4.12 -15.20
C ASP A 62 -1.31 -3.64 -14.74
N ILE A 63 -0.58 -3.05 -15.68
CA ILE A 63 0.82 -2.69 -15.51
C ILE A 63 0.95 -1.18 -15.35
N ILE A 64 1.73 -0.78 -14.35
CA ILE A 64 2.20 0.61 -14.18
C ILE A 64 3.73 0.64 -14.24
N SER A 65 4.30 1.83 -14.41
CA SER A 65 5.75 2.05 -14.26
C SER A 65 6.07 2.68 -12.91
N ASP A 66 7.15 2.23 -12.27
CA ASP A 66 7.75 2.87 -11.10
C ASP A 66 9.01 3.69 -11.45
N GLY A 67 9.38 3.73 -12.74
CA GLY A 67 10.63 4.32 -13.21
C GLY A 67 11.84 3.38 -13.18
N TYR A 68 11.65 2.14 -12.74
CA TYR A 68 12.68 1.08 -12.68
C TYR A 68 12.21 -0.18 -13.41
N ASP A 69 11.66 -0.03 -14.60
CA ASP A 69 11.00 -1.10 -15.35
C ASP A 69 11.90 -2.31 -15.68
N GLU A 70 13.22 -2.12 -15.74
CA GLU A 70 14.19 -3.17 -16.12
C GLU A 70 14.80 -3.90 -14.90
N GLY A 71 15.12 -3.17 -13.82
CA GLY A 71 15.79 -3.70 -12.63
C GLY A 71 14.90 -3.83 -11.39
N GLY A 72 13.73 -3.19 -11.40
CA GLY A 72 12.81 -3.16 -10.26
C GLY A 72 13.27 -2.27 -9.11
N PHE A 73 12.40 -2.17 -8.11
CA PHE A 73 12.57 -1.32 -6.92
C PHE A 73 13.81 -1.68 -6.07
N PHE A 74 14.36 -2.89 -6.18
CA PHE A 74 15.49 -3.36 -5.36
C PHE A 74 16.87 -3.19 -6.00
N VAL A 75 16.94 -2.88 -7.29
CA VAL A 75 18.22 -2.72 -8.01
C VAL A 75 18.71 -1.26 -7.97
N ALA A 76 17.88 -0.33 -7.51
CA ALA A 76 18.12 1.08 -7.73
C ALA A 76 17.96 1.94 -6.47
N ASP A 77 19.01 2.73 -6.25
CA ASP A 77 19.13 3.86 -5.33
C ASP A 77 18.72 3.60 -3.86
N PRO A 78 19.20 4.42 -2.91
CA PRO A 78 18.62 4.46 -1.57
C PRO A 78 17.09 4.64 -1.62
N VAL A 79 16.36 3.94 -0.74
CA VAL A 79 14.88 3.93 -0.66
C VAL A 79 14.21 5.31 -0.86
N PRO A 80 14.70 6.43 -0.28
CA PRO A 80 14.07 7.73 -0.49
C PRO A 80 14.07 8.20 -1.94
N ILE A 81 15.16 7.91 -2.67
CA ILE A 81 15.31 8.26 -4.09
C ILE A 81 14.37 7.38 -4.92
N SER A 82 14.36 6.08 -4.66
CA SER A 82 13.50 5.13 -5.37
C SER A 82 12.01 5.45 -5.15
N MET A 83 11.64 5.86 -3.93
CA MET A 83 10.27 6.30 -3.60
C MET A 83 9.90 7.62 -4.28
N ALA A 84 10.82 8.60 -4.34
CA ALA A 84 10.57 9.85 -5.06
C ALA A 84 10.39 9.62 -6.56
N ARG A 85 11.19 8.72 -7.14
CA ARG A 85 11.06 8.30 -8.54
C ARG A 85 9.73 7.60 -8.79
N PHE A 86 9.32 6.68 -7.91
CA PHE A 86 8.03 6.01 -8.03
C PHE A 86 6.88 7.01 -7.90
N LYS A 87 6.97 8.02 -7.01
CA LYS A 87 5.98 9.11 -6.97
C LYS A 87 5.86 9.81 -8.33
N GLU A 88 6.97 10.21 -8.94
CA GLU A 88 6.98 10.97 -10.19
C GLU A 88 6.50 10.15 -11.41
N VAL A 89 7.02 8.94 -11.58
CA VAL A 89 6.71 8.08 -12.74
C VAL A 89 5.40 7.32 -12.52
N GLY A 90 5.22 6.77 -11.32
CA GLY A 90 4.03 6.02 -10.93
C GLY A 90 2.76 6.86 -11.01
N SER A 91 2.78 8.12 -10.54
CA SER A 91 1.59 8.98 -10.63
C SER A 91 1.15 9.20 -12.08
N ARG A 92 2.09 9.43 -13.01
CA ARG A 92 1.79 9.55 -14.45
C ARG A 92 1.21 8.26 -15.01
N SER A 93 1.83 7.13 -14.70
CA SER A 93 1.39 5.82 -15.17
C SER A 93 0.01 5.43 -14.61
N ILE A 94 -0.31 5.83 -13.37
CA ILE A 94 -1.65 5.63 -12.79
C ILE A 94 -2.68 6.49 -13.53
N ILE A 95 -2.37 7.74 -13.90
CA ILE A 95 -3.28 8.60 -14.70
C ILE A 95 -3.55 7.99 -16.08
N GLU A 96 -2.52 7.47 -16.75
CA GLU A 96 -2.67 6.76 -18.02
C GLU A 96 -3.59 5.55 -17.87
N LEU A 97 -3.42 4.78 -16.80
CA LEU A 97 -4.27 3.63 -16.49
C LEU A 97 -5.71 4.04 -16.19
N MET A 98 -5.93 5.12 -15.44
CA MET A 98 -7.26 5.68 -15.19
C MET A 98 -7.93 6.11 -16.50
N THR A 99 -7.19 6.78 -17.38
CA THR A 99 -7.68 7.23 -18.70
C THR A 99 -8.06 6.04 -19.58
N LYS A 100 -7.25 4.97 -19.58
CA LYS A 100 -7.59 3.70 -20.23
C LYS A 100 -8.93 3.18 -19.73
N TYR A 101 -9.12 3.08 -18.42
CA TYR A 101 -10.36 2.56 -17.84
C TYR A 101 -11.59 3.44 -18.07
N GLU A 102 -11.42 4.76 -18.09
CA GLU A 102 -12.45 5.72 -18.50
C GLU A 102 -12.92 5.43 -19.93
N SER A 103 -11.99 5.32 -20.89
CA SER A 103 -12.30 5.04 -22.30
C SER A 103 -12.98 3.67 -22.52
N LEU A 104 -12.69 2.70 -21.65
CA LEU A 104 -13.33 1.38 -21.65
C LEU A 104 -14.73 1.40 -21.01
N GLY A 105 -15.22 2.57 -20.57
CA GLY A 105 -16.50 2.72 -19.88
C GLY A 105 -16.53 2.10 -18.49
N THR A 106 -15.35 1.81 -17.91
CA THR A 106 -15.25 1.25 -16.56
C THR A 106 -14.29 2.07 -15.68
N PRO A 107 -14.60 3.35 -15.43
CA PRO A 107 -13.71 4.28 -14.76
C PRO A 107 -13.34 3.81 -13.35
N ILE A 108 -12.16 4.20 -12.88
CA ILE A 108 -11.69 3.90 -11.51
C ILE A 108 -12.42 4.85 -10.54
N ASP A 109 -13.16 4.26 -9.60
CA ASP A 109 -13.96 5.03 -8.63
C ASP A 109 -13.23 5.22 -7.29
N PHE A 110 -12.27 4.36 -6.93
CA PHE A 110 -11.42 4.51 -5.75
C PHE A 110 -10.13 3.70 -5.82
N ILE A 111 -9.15 4.09 -5.00
CA ILE A 111 -7.82 3.47 -4.95
C ILE A 111 -7.58 2.87 -3.57
N VAL A 112 -7.19 1.60 -3.53
CA VAL A 112 -6.64 0.94 -2.35
C VAL A 112 -5.15 0.78 -2.56
N TYR A 113 -4.32 1.28 -1.67
CA TYR A 113 -2.87 1.27 -1.84
C TYR A 113 -2.17 0.72 -0.62
N ASP A 114 -1.03 0.09 -0.82
CA ASP A 114 -0.19 -0.38 0.28
C ASP A 114 0.31 0.80 1.11
N SER A 115 0.26 0.69 2.43
CA SER A 115 0.74 1.75 3.32
C SER A 115 2.21 2.11 3.09
N LEU A 116 3.01 1.25 2.46
CA LEU A 116 4.39 1.57 2.08
C LEU A 116 4.53 2.50 0.86
N LEU A 117 3.42 2.87 0.22
CA LEU A 117 3.38 3.80 -0.92
C LEU A 117 2.70 5.13 -0.52
N PRO A 118 3.35 5.98 0.31
CA PRO A 118 2.82 7.26 0.81
C PRO A 118 2.10 8.10 -0.22
N PHE A 119 2.79 8.21 -1.35
CA PHE A 119 2.52 9.24 -2.32
C PHE A 119 1.16 9.01 -2.95
N VAL A 120 0.66 7.76 -2.93
CA VAL A 120 -0.64 7.41 -3.49
C VAL A 120 -1.76 8.16 -2.76
N LEU A 121 -1.60 8.48 -1.47
CA LEU A 121 -2.58 9.29 -0.76
C LEU A 121 -2.62 10.73 -1.26
N GLU A 122 -1.46 11.36 -1.44
CA GLU A 122 -1.34 12.71 -1.99
C GLU A 122 -1.89 12.73 -3.41
N PHE A 123 -1.49 11.75 -4.23
CA PHE A 123 -2.01 11.53 -5.57
C PHE A 123 -3.54 11.43 -5.59
N CYS A 124 -4.14 10.59 -4.72
CA CYS A 124 -5.60 10.44 -4.62
C CYS A 124 -6.29 11.78 -4.36
N LYS A 125 -5.72 12.62 -3.48
CA LYS A 125 -6.25 13.96 -3.20
C LYS A 125 -6.14 14.88 -4.41
N GLU A 126 -5.02 14.86 -5.11
CA GLU A 126 -4.78 15.67 -6.31
C GLU A 126 -5.76 15.33 -7.43
N VAL A 127 -6.09 14.05 -7.61
CA VAL A 127 -7.04 13.60 -8.65
C VAL A 127 -8.49 13.54 -8.17
N GLY A 128 -8.77 13.91 -6.92
CA GLY A 128 -10.12 13.91 -6.35
C GLY A 128 -10.75 12.54 -6.14
N LEU A 129 -9.94 11.48 -5.99
CA LEU A 129 -10.41 10.12 -5.73
C LEU A 129 -10.28 9.73 -4.24
N PRO A 130 -11.20 8.90 -3.71
CA PRO A 130 -11.01 8.26 -2.42
C PRO A 130 -9.79 7.32 -2.45
N GLY A 131 -8.89 7.50 -1.47
CA GLY A 131 -7.72 6.64 -1.25
C GLY A 131 -7.84 5.89 0.07
N LEU A 132 -7.59 4.58 0.07
CA LEU A 132 -7.61 3.71 1.25
C LEU A 132 -6.27 3.02 1.43
N ALA A 133 -5.60 3.27 2.54
CA ALA A 133 -4.38 2.56 2.90
C ALA A 133 -4.70 1.13 3.34
N PHE A 134 -3.94 0.17 2.82
CA PHE A 134 -3.97 -1.23 3.22
C PHE A 134 -2.66 -1.61 3.90
N LEU A 135 -2.78 -1.98 5.17
CA LEU A 135 -1.64 -2.40 5.98
C LEU A 135 -1.49 -3.91 5.85
N THR A 136 -0.42 -4.35 5.20
CA THR A 136 -0.12 -5.77 4.99
C THR A 136 0.56 -6.41 6.20
N GLN A 137 1.06 -5.60 7.13
CA GLN A 137 1.71 -6.04 8.36
C GLN A 137 0.70 -6.36 9.46
N GLN A 138 1.13 -7.19 10.41
CA GLN A 138 0.34 -7.54 11.60
C GLN A 138 -0.01 -6.28 12.41
N CYS A 139 -1.21 -6.23 12.98
CA CYS A 139 -1.68 -5.08 13.76
C CYS A 139 -0.77 -4.75 14.95
N GLY A 140 -0.18 -5.76 15.61
CA GLY A 140 0.76 -5.57 16.70
C GLY A 140 2.02 -4.81 16.28
N VAL A 141 2.60 -5.16 15.13
CA VAL A 141 3.77 -4.44 14.56
C VAL A 141 3.43 -2.99 14.29
N ASN A 142 2.29 -2.72 13.66
CA ASN A 142 1.84 -1.35 13.39
C ASN A 142 1.62 -0.55 14.70
N TYR A 143 1.11 -1.20 15.75
CA TYR A 143 0.87 -0.56 17.03
C TYR A 143 2.15 -0.27 17.81
N ILE A 144 3.15 -1.17 17.75
CA ILE A 144 4.50 -0.95 18.29
C ILE A 144 5.16 0.22 17.57
N MET A 145 5.13 0.22 16.23
CA MET A 145 5.67 1.31 15.40
C MET A 145 5.03 2.65 15.72
N HIS A 146 3.71 2.67 15.98
CA HIS A 146 3.00 3.85 16.44
C HIS A 146 3.52 4.36 17.80
N GLN A 147 3.91 3.49 18.73
CA GLN A 147 4.50 3.94 20.01
C GLN A 147 5.86 4.62 19.80
N PHE A 148 6.73 4.07 18.95
CA PHE A 148 8.01 4.69 18.62
C PHE A 148 7.83 6.08 18.00
N TYR A 149 6.86 6.25 17.10
CA TYR A 149 6.58 7.55 16.47
C TYR A 149 6.31 8.65 17.48
N HIS A 150 5.42 8.35 18.42
CA HIS A 150 4.87 9.32 19.35
C HIS A 150 5.82 9.55 20.53
N GLY A 151 7.05 9.02 20.46
CA GLY A 151 8.05 9.12 21.52
C GLY A 151 7.64 8.36 22.79
N LYS A 152 6.67 7.44 22.69
CA LYS A 152 6.23 6.61 23.81
C LYS A 152 7.18 5.43 24.04
N LEU A 153 7.89 5.02 22.99
CA LEU A 153 9.05 4.12 23.08
C LEU A 153 10.28 4.85 22.55
N SER A 154 11.40 4.73 23.28
CA SER A 154 12.71 5.23 22.85
C SER A 154 13.38 4.24 21.89
N ASN A 155 14.26 4.74 21.03
CA ASN A 155 15.09 3.91 20.17
C ASN A 155 16.56 4.33 20.31
N PRO A 156 17.48 3.44 20.77
CA PRO A 156 17.22 2.07 21.20
C PRO A 156 16.31 2.00 22.44
N VAL A 157 15.62 0.87 22.57
CA VAL A 157 14.87 0.55 23.80
C VAL A 157 15.87 0.14 24.87
N SER A 158 15.78 0.75 26.04
CA SER A 158 16.72 0.53 27.15
C SER A 158 16.32 -0.62 28.09
N GLU A 159 15.03 -0.93 28.18
CA GLU A 159 14.48 -1.87 29.16
C GLU A 159 13.50 -2.85 28.53
N PHE A 160 13.58 -4.11 28.96
CA PHE A 160 12.73 -5.22 28.51
C PHE A 160 12.22 -6.05 29.71
N PRO A 161 11.05 -6.70 29.59
CA PRO A 161 10.13 -6.63 28.45
C PRO A 161 9.39 -5.30 28.36
N ILE A 162 9.04 -4.87 27.14
CA ILE A 162 8.20 -3.69 26.93
C ILE A 162 6.76 -4.05 27.23
N SER A 163 6.12 -3.24 28.08
CA SER A 163 4.68 -3.34 28.36
C SER A 163 3.91 -2.28 27.58
N ILE A 164 3.19 -2.70 26.53
CA ILE A 164 2.27 -1.86 25.77
C ILE A 164 0.85 -2.35 26.02
N GLN A 165 -0.06 -1.45 26.41
CA GLN A 165 -1.45 -1.81 26.70
C GLN A 165 -2.11 -2.55 25.52
N GLY A 166 -2.63 -3.74 25.77
CA GLY A 166 -3.31 -4.56 24.74
C GLY A 166 -2.39 -5.46 23.91
N LEU A 167 -1.08 -5.46 24.18
CA LEU A 167 -0.13 -6.43 23.64
C LEU A 167 0.43 -7.32 24.77
N PRO A 168 0.89 -8.55 24.46
CA PRO A 168 1.69 -9.32 25.39
C PRO A 168 3.03 -8.60 25.67
N PRO A 169 3.74 -8.96 26.77
CA PRO A 169 5.10 -8.47 27.01
C PRO A 169 5.98 -8.73 25.78
N ILE A 170 6.71 -7.70 25.34
CA ILE A 170 7.51 -7.74 24.12
C ILE A 170 8.99 -7.79 24.52
N GLU A 171 9.67 -8.85 24.12
CA GLU A 171 11.10 -9.01 24.36
C GLU A 171 11.93 -8.35 23.26
N SER A 172 13.24 -8.22 23.50
CA SER A 172 14.15 -7.63 22.52
C SER A 172 14.16 -8.37 21.18
N ALA A 173 13.97 -9.70 21.21
CA ALA A 173 13.90 -10.55 20.03
C ALA A 173 12.60 -10.37 19.21
N ASP A 174 11.55 -9.83 19.82
CA ASP A 174 10.26 -9.59 19.17
C ASP A 174 10.23 -8.24 18.42
N LEU A 175 11.20 -7.36 18.71
CA LEU A 175 11.28 -6.07 18.04
C LEU A 175 11.89 -6.21 16.64
N PRO A 176 11.34 -5.50 15.65
CA PRO A 176 12.05 -5.30 14.39
C PRO A 176 13.41 -4.64 14.67
N TYR A 177 14.49 -5.21 14.12
CA TYR A 177 15.83 -4.66 14.22
C TYR A 177 15.94 -3.36 13.40
N PHE A 178 16.54 -2.32 13.99
CA PHE A 178 16.77 -1.02 13.33
C PHE A 178 18.21 -0.56 13.56
N GLU A 179 19.03 -0.43 12.51
CA GLU A 179 20.35 0.20 12.59
C GLU A 179 20.25 1.71 12.25
N LEU A 180 20.25 2.54 13.29
CA LEU A 180 19.74 3.92 13.25
C LEU A 180 20.68 5.02 12.71
N GLU A 181 21.89 4.73 12.25
CA GLU A 181 22.68 5.81 11.63
C GLU A 181 22.33 6.03 10.15
N LYS A 182 21.67 5.06 9.48
CA LYS A 182 21.29 5.17 8.06
C LYS A 182 19.80 4.93 7.77
N GLU A 183 19.06 4.31 8.70
CA GLU A 183 17.68 3.87 8.48
C GLU A 183 16.60 4.72 9.17
N VAL A 184 16.98 5.82 9.85
CA VAL A 184 16.03 6.79 10.44
C VAL A 184 15.05 7.34 9.42
N THR A 185 15.46 7.44 8.15
CA THR A 185 14.56 7.85 7.06
C THR A 185 13.53 6.77 6.74
N ILE A 186 13.90 5.49 6.77
CA ILE A 186 12.98 4.37 6.49
C ILE A 186 11.97 4.25 7.63
N LEU A 187 12.41 4.30 8.89
CA LEU A 187 11.48 4.30 10.03
C LEU A 187 10.58 5.54 10.04
N ARG A 188 11.12 6.73 9.76
CA ARG A 188 10.29 7.95 9.62
C ARG A 188 9.30 7.84 8.46
N CYS A 189 9.71 7.26 7.33
CA CYS A 189 8.80 6.97 6.23
C CYS A 189 7.73 5.98 6.70
N PHE A 190 8.07 4.73 7.05
CA PHE A 190 7.11 3.71 7.50
C PHE A 190 6.10 4.22 8.54
N VAL A 191 6.54 5.06 9.46
CA VAL A 191 5.72 5.48 10.60
C VAL A 191 4.93 6.78 10.34
N PHE A 192 5.45 7.75 9.56
CA PHE A 192 4.64 8.86 9.02
C PHE A 192 3.47 8.35 8.16
N LEU A 193 3.65 7.16 7.55
CA LEU A 193 2.68 6.53 6.66
C LEU A 193 1.50 5.90 7.36
N LEU A 194 1.76 5.18 8.45
CA LEU A 194 0.71 4.62 9.30
C LEU A 194 -0.22 5.72 9.84
N LEU A 195 0.31 6.92 10.07
CA LEU A 195 -0.45 8.05 10.62
C LEU A 195 -1.18 8.88 9.57
N THR A 196 -0.64 9.04 8.37
CA THR A 196 -1.43 9.64 7.28
C THR A 196 -2.58 8.72 6.88
N ALA A 197 -2.43 7.40 7.03
CA ALA A 197 -3.55 6.46 6.92
C ALA A 197 -4.55 6.58 8.09
N ALA A 198 -4.07 6.65 9.34
CA ALA A 198 -4.93 6.68 10.54
C ALA A 198 -5.63 8.03 10.82
N LYS A 199 -5.05 9.17 10.40
CA LYS A 199 -5.67 10.50 10.55
C LYS A 199 -6.90 10.71 9.66
N PHE A 200 -7.12 9.85 8.68
CA PHE A 200 -8.15 10.04 7.65
C PHE A 200 -9.06 8.81 7.43
N SER A 201 -8.98 7.76 8.27
CA SER A 201 -9.85 6.59 8.18
C SER A 201 -11.17 6.78 8.94
N SER A 202 -12.22 7.25 8.25
CA SER A 202 -13.62 7.00 8.64
C SER A 202 -14.12 5.61 8.20
N LEU A 203 -13.23 4.73 7.71
CA LEU A 203 -13.55 3.35 7.37
C LEU A 203 -12.61 2.37 8.07
N THR A 204 -13.00 1.94 9.26
CA THR A 204 -12.51 0.69 9.86
C THR A 204 -13.20 -0.47 9.16
N ILE A 205 -12.48 -1.18 8.27
CA ILE A 205 -12.93 -2.48 7.80
C ILE A 205 -12.62 -3.48 8.92
N ASN A 206 -13.68 -4.00 9.53
CA ASN A 206 -13.63 -4.97 10.61
C ASN A 206 -12.96 -6.26 10.11
N TRP A 207 -11.83 -6.65 10.71
CA TRP A 207 -10.99 -7.78 10.28
C TRP A 207 -11.38 -9.13 10.91
N TYR A 208 -12.53 -9.22 11.58
CA TYR A 208 -13.00 -10.48 12.16
C TYR A 208 -14.39 -10.82 11.64
N SER A 209 -14.42 -11.89 10.84
CA SER A 209 -15.56 -12.80 10.66
C SER A 209 -15.01 -14.18 10.37
#